data_AF-A0A7Z6X8H9-F1
#
_entry.id   AF-A0A7Z6X8H9-F1
#
_cell.length_a   1.000
_cell.length_b   1.000
_cell.length_c   1.000
_cell.angle_alpha   90.00
_cell.angle_beta   90.00
_cell.angle_gamma   90.00
#
_symmetry.space_group_name_H-M   'P 1'
#
loop_
_entity.id
_entity.type
_entity.pdbx_description
1 polymer ?
#
loop_
_entity_poly.entity_id
_entity_poly.type
_entity_poly.pdbx_seq_one_letter_code
_entity_poly.pdbx_strand_id
1 'polypeptide(L)'
;MLVSRFLNDNIDPFNLGVLLSRFQIKNGCIYGVCSYRASKFIPSYEESKARVLNALNTLSAHQIWQSNQESVTKIRGTFVFILENDLNLDENAFYKKLLNLLIDNDFFNRSHLINSMTPNQKRFLSGFFESRGSIDTQRNFLTLDYFFHSPLEFNKFYYLIDLFTIPSEALNFNFRELQREYAQGIKRNAQFRIYLDWYLYHIGLFNPYKAKIAEHVFKTTLIYDNGYYKLSYLPRTEYHGNSFIERAHFYLKNVYQQDLDDKNIKKLREQLGFIQDSEEFRRDSKIINFYRLSTPNVCSACCDDYDIKERSFLSLPLYKITQNPNSYYTEIHHVISLGKIRELDVLANLAKLCPTCHRALKKGASTEGFQKRLIGKILNRNKGNLEFAQLRFETDDFLTLIDRIYESLK
;
A
#
# COMPACT_ATOMS: atom_id res chain seq x y z
N MET A 1 12.99 -11.82 -26.01
CA MET A 1 14.13 -11.34 -25.17
C MET A 1 14.36 -12.36 -24.08
N LEU A 2 15.60 -12.65 -23.67
CA LEU A 2 15.88 -13.60 -22.59
C LEU A 2 15.60 -12.97 -21.22
N VAL A 3 15.15 -13.77 -20.24
CA VAL A 3 14.97 -13.31 -18.86
C VAL A 3 16.30 -12.89 -18.24
N SER A 4 17.37 -13.66 -18.45
CA SER A 4 18.72 -13.27 -17.98
C SER A 4 19.13 -11.89 -18.49
N ARG A 5 18.82 -11.60 -19.75
CA ARG A 5 19.10 -10.32 -20.39
C ARG A 5 18.26 -9.20 -19.78
N PHE A 6 16.96 -9.40 -19.63
CA PHE A 6 16.08 -8.40 -19.01
C PHE A 6 16.51 -8.03 -17.58
N LEU A 7 17.01 -9.00 -16.81
CA LEU A 7 17.40 -8.78 -15.42
C LEU A 7 18.78 -8.11 -15.27
N ASN A 8 19.64 -8.16 -16.29
CA ASN A 8 21.03 -7.70 -16.22
C ASN A 8 21.34 -6.50 -17.15
N ASP A 9 20.67 -6.39 -18.29
CA ASP A 9 20.82 -5.26 -19.21
C ASP A 9 19.96 -4.09 -18.73
N ASN A 10 20.46 -2.86 -18.91
CA ASN A 10 19.78 -1.56 -18.69
C ASN A 10 18.36 -1.64 -18.12
N ILE A 11 18.21 -1.16 -16.90
CA ILE A 11 16.94 -1.12 -16.18
C ILE A 11 15.85 -0.51 -17.09
N ASP A 12 14.77 -1.27 -17.27
CA ASP A 12 13.53 -0.81 -17.89
C ASP A 12 12.47 -0.57 -16.81
N PRO A 13 12.36 0.65 -16.24
CA PRO A 13 11.45 0.91 -15.13
C PRO A 13 10.00 0.60 -15.49
N PHE A 14 9.60 0.91 -16.72
CA PHE A 14 8.23 0.71 -17.19
C PHE A 14 7.87 -0.77 -17.20
N ASN A 15 8.67 -1.60 -17.88
CA ASN A 15 8.39 -3.04 -17.96
C ASN A 15 8.59 -3.76 -16.62
N LEU A 16 9.51 -3.28 -15.77
CA LEU A 16 9.62 -3.75 -14.39
C LEU A 16 8.33 -3.48 -13.60
N GLY A 17 7.75 -2.29 -13.73
CA GLY A 17 6.45 -1.96 -13.12
C GLY A 17 5.32 -2.85 -13.61
N VAL A 18 5.29 -3.17 -14.91
CA VAL A 18 4.31 -4.09 -15.50
C VAL A 18 4.45 -5.50 -14.93
N LEU A 19 5.66 -6.05 -14.90
CA LEU A 19 5.90 -7.40 -14.37
C LEU A 19 5.60 -7.45 -12.87
N LEU A 20 6.06 -6.45 -12.12
CA LEU A 20 5.78 -6.39 -10.69
C LEU A 20 4.27 -6.30 -10.46
N SER A 21 3.52 -5.52 -11.25
CA SER A 21 2.05 -5.48 -11.18
C SER A 21 1.43 -6.86 -11.35
N ARG A 22 1.73 -7.52 -12.48
CA ARG A 22 1.38 -8.91 -12.75
C ARG A 22 2.16 -9.46 -13.92
N PHE A 23 2.76 -10.64 -13.75
CA PHE A 23 3.27 -11.47 -14.84
C PHE A 23 2.52 -12.81 -14.91
N GLN A 24 2.73 -13.57 -15.99
CA GLN A 24 2.28 -14.95 -16.11
C GLN A 24 3.41 -15.79 -16.70
N ILE A 25 3.66 -16.98 -16.15
CA ILE A 25 4.62 -17.93 -16.71
C ILE A 25 3.86 -19.04 -17.43
N LYS A 26 4.15 -19.24 -18.71
CA LYS A 26 3.49 -20.26 -19.54
C LYS A 26 4.39 -20.67 -20.70
N ASN A 27 4.38 -21.96 -21.05
CA ASN A 27 5.13 -22.48 -22.20
C ASN A 27 6.62 -22.09 -22.22
N GLY A 28 7.29 -22.09 -21.05
CA GLY A 28 8.70 -21.68 -20.95
C GLY A 28 8.95 -20.18 -21.13
N CYS A 29 7.91 -19.35 -21.11
CA CYS A 29 8.01 -17.90 -21.28
C CYS A 29 7.35 -17.15 -20.12
N ILE A 30 7.82 -15.94 -19.87
CA ILE A 30 7.25 -14.98 -18.93
C ILE A 30 6.62 -13.84 -19.72
N TYR A 31 5.35 -13.54 -19.41
CA TYR A 31 4.55 -12.55 -20.13
C TYR A 31 4.28 -11.34 -19.25
N GLY A 32 4.65 -10.16 -19.75
CA GLY A 32 4.09 -8.89 -19.31
C GLY A 32 2.84 -8.56 -20.13
N VAL A 33 1.80 -8.05 -19.48
CA VAL A 33 0.47 -7.90 -20.11
C VAL A 33 -0.09 -6.51 -19.90
N CYS A 34 -0.53 -5.88 -20.98
CA CYS A 34 -1.35 -4.66 -20.93
C CYS A 34 -2.77 -4.98 -21.41
N SER A 35 -3.77 -4.51 -20.67
CA SER A 35 -5.18 -4.76 -20.96
C SER A 35 -6.02 -3.53 -20.64
N TYR A 36 -6.91 -3.20 -21.56
CA TYR A 36 -7.95 -2.20 -21.33
C TYR A 36 -9.20 -2.58 -22.12
N ARG A 37 -10.36 -2.11 -21.66
CA ARG A 37 -11.67 -2.50 -22.19
C ARG A 37 -12.33 -1.34 -22.90
N ALA A 38 -13.20 -1.67 -23.85
CA ALA A 38 -14.11 -0.70 -24.43
C ALA A 38 -14.94 -0.03 -23.32
N SER A 39 -15.00 1.29 -23.37
CA SER A 39 -15.80 2.13 -22.49
C SER A 39 -17.11 2.46 -23.20
N LYS A 40 -18.21 2.47 -22.45
CA LYS A 40 -19.50 2.97 -22.95
C LYS A 40 -19.51 4.48 -23.20
N PHE A 41 -18.53 5.20 -22.63
CA PHE A 41 -18.47 6.66 -22.69
C PHE A 41 -17.67 7.18 -23.89
N ILE A 42 -16.71 6.38 -24.39
CA ILE A 42 -15.75 6.82 -25.40
C ILE A 42 -15.77 5.85 -26.59
N PRO A 43 -16.16 6.29 -27.80
CA PRO A 43 -16.06 5.48 -29.01
C PRO A 43 -14.58 5.26 -29.40
N SER A 44 -14.30 4.50 -30.46
CA SER A 44 -12.93 4.30 -30.99
C SER A 44 -12.00 3.41 -30.15
N TYR A 45 -12.54 2.39 -29.48
CA TYR A 45 -11.71 1.40 -28.76
C TYR A 45 -10.70 0.72 -29.70
N GLU A 46 -11.14 0.21 -30.86
CA GLU A 46 -10.28 -0.49 -31.81
C GLU A 46 -9.19 0.43 -32.41
N GLU A 47 -9.58 1.63 -32.87
CA GLU A 47 -8.66 2.65 -33.41
C GLU A 47 -7.62 3.13 -32.38
N SER A 48 -7.92 3.01 -31.09
CA SER A 48 -6.97 3.39 -30.04
C SER A 48 -5.81 2.41 -29.89
N LYS A 49 -5.97 1.14 -30.31
CA LYS A 49 -5.00 0.07 -30.03
C LYS A 49 -3.61 0.38 -30.59
N ALA A 50 -3.52 0.86 -31.83
CA ALA A 50 -2.25 1.23 -32.45
C ALA A 50 -1.51 2.32 -31.66
N ARG A 51 -2.24 3.34 -31.19
CA ARG A 51 -1.66 4.44 -30.38
C ARG A 51 -1.20 3.97 -29.01
N VAL A 52 -1.96 3.08 -28.38
CA VAL A 52 -1.58 2.50 -27.08
C VAL A 52 -0.34 1.61 -27.24
N LEU A 53 -0.27 0.78 -28.28
CA LEU A 53 0.91 -0.04 -28.56
C LEU A 53 2.16 0.82 -28.79
N ASN A 54 2.03 1.92 -29.53
CA ASN A 54 3.12 2.87 -29.71
C ASN A 54 3.57 3.48 -28.37
N ALA A 55 2.63 3.89 -27.52
CA ALA A 55 2.95 4.43 -26.19
C ALA A 55 3.71 3.41 -25.31
N LEU A 56 3.28 2.13 -25.32
CA LEU A 56 3.97 1.06 -24.59
C LEU A 56 5.43 0.90 -25.03
N ASN A 57 5.68 0.89 -26.35
CA ASN A 57 7.03 0.77 -26.90
C ASN A 57 7.89 2.02 -26.67
N THR A 58 7.29 3.22 -26.66
CA THR A 58 8.00 4.48 -26.36
C THR A 58 8.42 4.58 -24.89
N LEU A 59 7.60 4.05 -23.96
CA LEU A 59 7.91 4.09 -22.53
C LEU A 59 8.87 2.99 -22.07
N SER A 60 8.97 1.91 -22.84
CA SER A 60 9.88 0.80 -22.59
C SER A 60 11.30 1.15 -23.03
N ALA A 61 12.31 0.66 -22.31
CA ALA A 61 13.70 0.73 -22.77
C ALA A 61 13.92 -0.13 -24.03
N HIS A 62 13.12 -1.19 -24.17
CA HIS A 62 13.12 -2.08 -25.32
C HIS A 62 11.76 -2.08 -26.00
N GLN A 63 11.73 -1.93 -27.31
CA GLN A 63 10.49 -1.96 -28.11
C GLN A 63 10.02 -3.41 -28.33
N ILE A 64 9.64 -4.07 -27.25
CA ILE A 64 9.29 -5.51 -27.20
C ILE A 64 7.79 -5.77 -27.10
N TRP A 65 6.96 -4.73 -27.06
CA TRP A 65 5.51 -4.88 -26.99
C TRP A 65 4.90 -5.17 -28.35
N GLN A 66 3.93 -6.07 -28.34
CA GLN A 66 3.16 -6.47 -29.52
C GLN A 66 1.69 -6.69 -29.19
N SER A 67 0.85 -6.68 -30.24
CA SER A 67 -0.55 -7.10 -30.15
C SER A 67 -0.64 -8.57 -29.76
N ASN A 68 -1.52 -8.88 -28.81
CA ASN A 68 -1.67 -10.25 -28.32
C ASN A 68 -2.64 -11.03 -29.19
N GLN A 69 -2.23 -12.24 -29.58
CA GLN A 69 -3.11 -13.23 -30.18
C GLN A 69 -3.41 -14.31 -29.13
N GLU A 70 -4.52 -14.15 -28.39
CA GLU A 70 -4.86 -15.05 -27.26
C GLU A 70 -5.00 -16.52 -27.68
N SER A 71 -5.37 -16.78 -28.95
CA SER A 71 -5.45 -18.12 -29.51
C SER A 71 -4.10 -18.84 -29.53
N VAL A 72 -3.00 -18.09 -29.69
CA VAL A 72 -1.63 -18.59 -29.76
C VAL A 72 -0.99 -18.58 -28.37
N THR A 73 -1.00 -17.42 -27.70
CA THR A 73 -0.30 -17.26 -26.41
C THR A 73 -1.03 -17.96 -25.27
N LYS A 74 -2.36 -18.15 -25.39
CA LYS A 74 -3.25 -18.59 -24.32
C LYS A 74 -3.12 -17.71 -23.06
N ILE A 75 -2.77 -16.44 -23.24
CA ILE A 75 -2.67 -15.38 -22.22
C ILE A 75 -3.76 -14.35 -22.51
N ARG A 76 -4.55 -13.98 -21.51
CA ARG A 76 -5.60 -12.94 -21.66
C ARG A 76 -4.99 -11.54 -21.60
N GLY A 77 -5.29 -10.70 -22.60
CA GLY A 77 -4.86 -9.30 -22.64
C GLY A 77 -4.79 -8.73 -24.05
N THR A 78 -4.74 -7.39 -24.16
CA THR A 78 -4.72 -6.70 -25.46
C THR A 78 -3.32 -6.68 -26.07
N PHE A 79 -2.31 -6.42 -25.25
CA PHE A 79 -0.90 -6.40 -25.66
C PHE A 79 -0.07 -7.24 -24.70
N VAL A 80 1.02 -7.78 -25.24
CA VAL A 80 1.99 -8.57 -24.48
C VAL A 80 3.40 -8.19 -24.89
N PHE A 81 4.35 -8.37 -23.97
CA PHE A 81 5.73 -8.66 -24.31
C PHE A 81 6.12 -10.03 -23.75
N ILE A 82 7.11 -10.66 -24.37
CA ILE A 82 7.48 -12.04 -24.09
C ILE A 82 8.97 -12.10 -23.73
N LEU A 83 9.24 -12.64 -22.55
CA LEU A 83 10.57 -13.00 -22.11
C LEU A 83 10.71 -14.53 -22.15
N GLU A 84 11.70 -15.04 -22.86
CA GLU A 84 12.05 -16.47 -22.85
C GLU A 84 12.70 -16.81 -21.51
N ASN A 85 12.16 -17.78 -20.78
CA ASN A 85 12.61 -18.14 -19.44
C ASN A 85 13.83 -19.04 -19.49
N ASP A 86 14.93 -18.52 -20.04
CA ASP A 86 16.22 -19.20 -20.17
C ASP A 86 16.84 -19.60 -18.82
N LEU A 87 16.42 -18.93 -17.74
CA LEU A 87 16.83 -19.24 -16.37
C LEU A 87 15.95 -20.31 -15.68
N ASN A 88 14.92 -20.83 -16.35
CA ASN A 88 13.98 -21.82 -15.81
C ASN A 88 13.38 -21.43 -14.44
N LEU A 89 13.04 -20.14 -14.28
CA LEU A 89 12.50 -19.62 -13.03
C LEU A 89 11.02 -19.97 -12.87
N ASP A 90 10.63 -20.40 -11.68
CA ASP A 90 9.22 -20.43 -11.30
C ASP A 90 8.71 -19.03 -10.91
N GLU A 91 7.41 -18.91 -10.64
CA GLU A 91 6.78 -17.61 -10.32
C GLU A 91 7.41 -16.96 -9.08
N ASN A 92 7.69 -17.73 -8.04
CA ASN A 92 8.25 -17.22 -6.79
C ASN A 92 9.71 -16.76 -6.95
N ALA A 93 10.52 -17.56 -7.65
CA ALA A 93 11.92 -17.25 -7.94
C ALA A 93 12.03 -16.01 -8.83
N PHE A 94 11.17 -15.89 -9.85
CA PHE A 94 11.14 -14.71 -10.71
C PHE A 94 10.70 -13.46 -9.93
N TYR A 95 9.63 -13.55 -9.15
CA TYR A 95 9.17 -12.45 -8.30
C TYR A 95 10.26 -11.94 -7.35
N LYS A 96 10.98 -12.85 -6.66
CA LYS A 96 12.09 -12.47 -5.78
C LYS A 96 13.19 -11.70 -6.52
N LYS A 97 13.52 -12.11 -7.75
CA LYS A 97 14.50 -11.39 -8.59
C LYS A 97 14.00 -9.99 -8.96
N LEU A 98 12.73 -9.84 -9.33
CA LEU A 98 12.14 -8.51 -9.60
C LEU A 98 12.16 -7.62 -8.37
N LEU A 99 11.88 -8.16 -7.19
CA LEU A 99 11.88 -7.40 -5.94
C LEU A 99 13.30 -6.98 -5.53
N ASN A 100 14.29 -7.85 -5.66
CA ASN A 100 15.68 -7.49 -5.39
C ASN A 100 16.18 -6.41 -6.37
N LEU A 101 15.83 -6.53 -7.66
CA LEU A 101 16.08 -5.45 -8.63
C LEU A 101 15.39 -4.13 -8.28
N LEU A 102 14.31 -4.15 -7.51
CA LEU A 102 13.66 -2.95 -7.00
C LEU A 102 14.43 -2.36 -5.81
N ILE A 103 14.93 -3.20 -4.93
CA ILE A 103 15.60 -2.79 -3.68
C ILE A 103 17.02 -2.32 -3.95
N ASP A 104 17.77 -3.06 -4.77
CA ASP A 104 19.21 -2.86 -4.96
C ASP A 104 19.53 -1.71 -5.93
N ASN A 105 18.51 -1.00 -6.42
CA ASN A 105 18.67 -0.09 -7.54
C ASN A 105 18.53 1.37 -7.17
N ASP A 106 19.56 2.14 -7.50
CA ASP A 106 19.71 3.54 -7.11
C ASP A 106 18.60 4.45 -7.63
N PHE A 107 17.88 4.10 -8.71
CA PHE A 107 16.75 4.91 -9.15
C PHE A 107 15.53 4.87 -8.20
N PHE A 108 15.50 3.92 -7.26
CA PHE A 108 14.54 3.87 -6.16
C PHE A 108 15.13 4.35 -4.82
N ASN A 109 16.45 4.54 -4.74
CA ASN A 109 17.10 5.11 -3.57
C ASN A 109 16.71 6.59 -3.44
N ARG A 110 16.17 6.94 -2.27
CA ARG A 110 15.77 8.32 -1.94
C ARG A 110 16.99 9.22 -2.01
N SER A 111 17.01 10.18 -2.94
CA SER A 111 17.65 11.45 -2.58
C SER A 111 16.65 12.14 -1.64
N HIS A 112 17.01 12.21 -0.36
CA HIS A 112 16.24 12.89 0.69
C HIS A 112 16.04 14.42 0.42
N LEU A 113 16.42 14.89 -0.76
CA LEU A 113 16.55 16.29 -1.14
C LEU A 113 15.39 16.80 -1.99
N ILE A 114 14.49 15.94 -2.50
CA ILE A 114 13.44 16.39 -3.43
C ILE A 114 12.09 15.72 -3.10
N ASN A 115 11.10 16.53 -2.70
CA ASN A 115 9.68 16.16 -2.53
C ASN A 115 8.96 15.83 -3.86
N SER A 116 9.66 15.28 -4.85
CA SER A 116 9.11 15.03 -6.18
C SER A 116 9.60 13.71 -6.77
N MET A 117 8.68 12.98 -7.38
CA MET A 117 8.94 11.68 -7.99
C MET A 117 9.83 11.81 -9.24
N THR A 118 10.87 10.97 -9.34
CA THR A 118 11.81 10.95 -10.47
C THR A 118 11.11 10.47 -11.76
N PRO A 119 11.64 10.79 -12.95
CA PRO A 119 11.09 10.27 -14.21
C PRO A 119 11.02 8.73 -14.28
N ASN A 120 12.00 8.03 -13.71
CA ASN A 120 12.01 6.56 -13.68
C ASN A 120 10.96 5.99 -12.72
N GLN A 121 10.77 6.60 -11.56
CA GLN A 121 9.68 6.26 -10.64
C GLN A 121 8.32 6.45 -11.30
N LYS A 122 8.11 7.57 -12.04
CA LYS A 122 6.88 7.81 -12.80
C LYS A 122 6.65 6.73 -13.85
N ARG A 123 7.66 6.43 -14.68
CA ARG A 123 7.58 5.36 -15.69
C ARG A 123 7.23 4.01 -15.08
N PHE A 124 7.88 3.66 -13.96
CA PHE A 124 7.58 2.44 -13.24
C PHE A 124 6.12 2.40 -12.76
N LEU A 125 5.65 3.46 -12.10
CA LEU A 125 4.27 3.50 -11.60
C LEU A 125 3.24 3.50 -12.72
N SER A 126 3.55 4.08 -13.87
CA SER A 126 2.72 3.99 -15.07
C SER A 126 2.60 2.56 -15.59
N GLY A 127 3.72 1.84 -15.67
CA GLY A 127 3.71 0.40 -15.96
C GLY A 127 2.91 -0.38 -14.92
N PHE A 128 3.06 -0.03 -13.63
CA PHE A 128 2.43 -0.73 -12.53
C PHE A 128 0.91 -0.58 -12.47
N PHE A 129 0.42 0.67 -12.47
CA PHE A 129 -0.99 0.98 -12.29
C PHE A 129 -1.76 0.89 -13.61
N GLU A 130 -1.24 1.45 -14.70
CA GLU A 130 -2.04 1.73 -15.87
C GLU A 130 -2.03 0.59 -16.91
N SER A 131 -1.00 -0.26 -16.95
CA SER A 131 -1.00 -1.41 -17.88
C SER A 131 -2.22 -2.31 -17.70
N ARG A 132 -2.71 -2.46 -16.46
CA ARG A 132 -3.82 -3.36 -16.10
C ARG A 132 -4.96 -2.64 -15.38
N GLY A 133 -4.75 -1.39 -14.96
CA GLY A 133 -5.76 -0.63 -14.24
C GLY A 133 -6.95 -0.22 -15.09
N SER A 134 -8.08 0.06 -14.45
CA SER A 134 -9.30 0.55 -15.07
C SER A 134 -9.80 1.79 -14.32
N ILE A 135 -10.33 2.75 -15.05
CA ILE A 135 -10.90 3.96 -14.46
C ILE A 135 -12.28 3.62 -13.89
N ASP A 136 -12.43 3.74 -12.58
CA ASP A 136 -13.72 3.78 -11.90
C ASP A 136 -14.30 5.19 -12.05
N THR A 137 -15.22 5.35 -12.98
CA THR A 137 -15.84 6.64 -13.31
C THR A 137 -16.83 7.14 -12.24
N GLN A 138 -17.21 6.31 -11.27
CA GLN A 138 -18.15 6.70 -10.22
C GLN A 138 -17.42 7.22 -8.98
N ARG A 139 -16.30 6.58 -8.64
CA ARG A 139 -15.52 6.87 -7.44
C ARG A 139 -14.20 7.61 -7.74
N ASN A 140 -13.93 7.87 -9.02
CA ASN A 140 -12.74 8.57 -9.51
C ASN A 140 -11.44 7.92 -9.05
N PHE A 141 -11.33 6.60 -9.20
CA PHE A 141 -10.11 5.84 -8.94
C PHE A 141 -9.55 5.24 -10.21
N LEU A 142 -8.23 5.15 -10.30
CA LEU A 142 -7.57 4.15 -11.14
C LEU A 142 -7.45 2.87 -10.32
N THR A 143 -8.12 1.81 -10.77
CA THR A 143 -8.31 0.56 -10.03
C THR A 143 -7.60 -0.61 -10.70
N LEU A 144 -6.83 -1.37 -9.95
CA LEU A 144 -6.08 -2.53 -10.40
C LEU A 144 -6.49 -3.72 -9.53
N ASP A 145 -6.77 -4.86 -10.15
CA ASP A 145 -6.96 -6.11 -9.41
C ASP A 145 -5.63 -6.53 -8.79
N TYR A 146 -5.65 -6.86 -7.50
CA TYR A 146 -4.45 -7.27 -6.78
C TYR A 146 -4.22 -8.77 -6.91
N PHE A 147 -2.99 -9.13 -7.25
CA PHE A 147 -2.55 -10.52 -7.37
C PHE A 147 -1.39 -10.74 -6.41
N PHE A 148 -1.46 -11.86 -5.71
CA PHE A 148 -0.42 -12.38 -4.83
C PHE A 148 -0.30 -13.88 -5.12
N HIS A 149 0.93 -14.36 -5.30
CA HIS A 149 1.28 -15.77 -5.41
C HIS A 149 1.80 -16.30 -4.06
N SER A 150 2.19 -15.41 -3.14
CA SER A 150 2.63 -15.73 -1.78
C SER A 150 2.23 -14.65 -0.76
N PRO A 151 2.14 -14.97 0.54
CA PRO A 151 1.93 -13.97 1.59
C PRO A 151 3.01 -12.87 1.63
N LEU A 152 4.23 -13.19 1.18
CA LEU A 152 5.36 -12.25 1.09
C LEU A 152 5.11 -11.17 0.03
N GLU A 153 4.37 -11.49 -1.03
CA GLU A 153 3.96 -10.52 -2.04
C GLU A 153 2.95 -9.52 -1.52
N PHE A 154 2.28 -9.79 -0.39
CA PHE A 154 1.39 -8.80 0.18
C PHE A 154 2.13 -7.52 0.60
N ASN A 155 3.39 -7.65 1.03
CA ASN A 155 4.22 -6.53 1.43
C ASN A 155 4.68 -5.64 0.28
N LYS A 156 4.44 -6.06 -0.97
CA LYS A 156 4.74 -5.30 -2.18
C LYS A 156 4.26 -3.86 -2.11
N PHE A 157 3.08 -3.60 -1.52
CA PHE A 157 2.59 -2.22 -1.38
C PHE A 157 3.32 -1.38 -0.33
N TYR A 158 3.87 -1.98 0.73
CA TYR A 158 4.72 -1.25 1.66
C TYR A 158 5.98 -0.76 0.96
N TYR A 159 6.63 -1.64 0.19
CA TYR A 159 7.76 -1.24 -0.65
C TYR A 159 7.36 -0.16 -1.67
N LEU A 160 6.20 -0.27 -2.31
CA LEU A 160 5.74 0.73 -3.28
C LEU A 160 5.37 2.08 -2.64
N ILE A 161 4.84 2.11 -1.42
CA ILE A 161 4.54 3.36 -0.71
C ILE A 161 5.83 4.02 -0.25
N ASP A 162 6.72 3.25 0.37
CA ASP A 162 7.95 3.74 0.96
C ASP A 162 8.97 4.19 -0.10
N LEU A 163 9.03 3.52 -1.25
CA LEU A 163 10.01 3.80 -2.32
C LEU A 163 9.56 4.89 -3.30
N PHE A 164 8.26 5.18 -3.41
CA PHE A 164 7.74 6.06 -4.48
C PHE A 164 7.03 7.33 -4.01
N THR A 165 7.08 7.62 -2.71
CA THR A 165 6.55 8.89 -2.15
C THR A 165 5.05 9.08 -2.47
N ILE A 166 4.29 7.98 -2.57
CA ILE A 166 2.84 8.05 -2.76
C ILE A 166 2.23 8.23 -1.38
N PRO A 167 1.50 9.33 -1.11
CA PRO A 167 0.80 9.49 0.16
C PRO A 167 -0.21 8.36 0.32
N SER A 168 -0.21 7.71 1.48
CA SER A 168 -1.09 6.57 1.78
C SER A 168 -2.58 6.92 1.63
N GLU A 169 -2.90 8.21 1.77
CA GLU A 169 -4.22 8.80 1.67
C GLU A 169 -4.69 8.92 0.22
N ALA A 170 -3.77 8.95 -0.75
CA ALA A 170 -4.10 8.84 -2.16
C ALA A 170 -4.49 7.42 -2.57
N LEU A 171 -4.34 6.44 -1.67
CA LEU A 171 -4.55 5.02 -1.94
C LEU A 171 -5.80 4.46 -1.24
N ASN A 172 -6.37 3.42 -1.83
CA ASN A 172 -7.50 2.68 -1.27
C ASN A 172 -7.42 1.18 -1.60
N PHE A 173 -7.80 0.34 -0.63
CA PHE A 173 -7.86 -1.12 -0.82
C PHE A 173 -9.31 -1.59 -0.73
N ASN A 174 -9.85 -2.16 -1.81
CA ASN A 174 -11.25 -2.59 -1.87
C ASN A 174 -11.37 -4.11 -1.83
N PHE A 175 -12.10 -4.63 -0.84
CA PHE A 175 -12.22 -6.08 -0.58
C PHE A 175 -13.39 -6.60 -1.43
N ARG A 176 -13.11 -7.27 -2.55
CA ARG A 176 -14.16 -7.80 -3.43
C ARG A 176 -14.90 -8.97 -2.80
N GLU A 177 -14.21 -9.69 -1.93
CA GLU A 177 -14.65 -10.84 -1.16
C GLU A 177 -15.75 -10.50 -0.15
N LEU A 178 -15.86 -9.23 0.26
CA LEU A 178 -16.91 -8.77 1.16
C LEU A 178 -18.10 -8.13 0.42
N GLN A 179 -18.10 -8.14 -0.92
CA GLN A 179 -19.19 -7.57 -1.71
C GLN A 179 -20.31 -8.59 -1.94
N ARG A 180 -21.54 -8.10 -2.21
CA ARG A 180 -22.71 -8.96 -2.47
C ARG A 180 -22.46 -9.98 -3.59
N GLU A 181 -21.70 -9.59 -4.61
CA GLU A 181 -21.33 -10.49 -5.73
C GLU A 181 -20.55 -11.73 -5.27
N TYR A 182 -19.72 -11.62 -4.22
CA TYR A 182 -18.97 -12.76 -3.69
C TYR A 182 -19.91 -13.79 -3.03
N ALA A 183 -20.90 -13.32 -2.27
CA ALA A 183 -21.95 -14.17 -1.69
C ALA A 183 -22.81 -14.86 -2.78
N GLN A 184 -22.85 -14.29 -3.99
CA GLN A 184 -23.51 -14.89 -5.15
C GLN A 184 -22.59 -15.86 -5.94
N GLY A 185 -21.41 -16.20 -5.40
CA GLY A 185 -20.45 -17.13 -6.01
C GLY A 185 -19.48 -16.48 -7.02
N ILE A 186 -19.55 -15.17 -7.25
CA ILE A 186 -18.67 -14.47 -8.19
C ILE A 186 -17.35 -14.13 -7.48
N LYS A 187 -16.34 -14.99 -7.64
CA LYS A 187 -15.00 -14.75 -7.11
C LYS A 187 -14.28 -13.67 -7.92
N ARG A 188 -13.86 -12.60 -7.25
CA ARG A 188 -13.04 -11.52 -7.82
C ARG A 188 -11.95 -11.16 -6.81
N ASN A 189 -10.79 -10.79 -7.32
CA ASN A 189 -9.67 -10.39 -6.47
C ASN A 189 -9.92 -9.03 -5.84
N ALA A 190 -9.42 -8.81 -4.63
CA ALA A 190 -9.34 -7.48 -4.03
C ALA A 190 -8.68 -6.47 -4.99
N GLN A 191 -9.03 -5.20 -4.87
CA GLN A 191 -8.55 -4.15 -5.76
C GLN A 191 -7.68 -3.15 -5.02
N PHE A 192 -6.53 -2.85 -5.60
CA PHE A 192 -5.74 -1.70 -5.24
C PHE A 192 -6.15 -0.50 -6.08
N ARG A 193 -6.30 0.65 -5.44
CA ARG A 193 -6.89 1.84 -6.05
C ARG A 193 -6.07 3.05 -5.69
N ILE A 194 -5.89 3.95 -6.65
CA ILE A 194 -5.29 5.26 -6.44
C ILE A 194 -6.25 6.32 -6.96
N TYR A 195 -6.39 7.43 -6.22
CA TYR A 195 -7.24 8.54 -6.64
C TYR A 195 -6.80 9.04 -8.02
N LEU A 196 -7.75 9.13 -8.94
CA LEU A 196 -7.48 9.37 -10.34
C LEU A 196 -6.94 10.78 -10.58
N ASP A 197 -7.43 11.77 -9.85
CA ASP A 197 -6.94 13.16 -9.92
C ASP A 197 -5.50 13.27 -9.40
N TRP A 198 -5.18 12.60 -8.29
CA TRP A 198 -3.80 12.47 -7.79
C TRP A 198 -2.90 11.88 -8.88
N TYR A 199 -3.29 10.74 -9.44
CA TYR A 199 -2.52 10.04 -10.47
C TYR A 199 -2.30 10.91 -11.70
N LEU A 200 -3.35 11.60 -12.19
CA LEU A 200 -3.27 12.47 -13.37
C LEU A 200 -2.36 13.68 -13.15
N TYR A 201 -2.35 14.27 -11.96
CA TYR A 201 -1.52 15.44 -11.66
C TYR A 201 -0.04 15.05 -11.50
N HIS A 202 0.24 14.03 -10.68
CA HIS A 202 1.61 13.67 -10.32
C HIS A 202 2.31 12.80 -11.38
N ILE A 203 1.58 11.91 -12.05
CA ILE A 203 2.12 10.93 -13.00
C ILE A 203 1.59 11.21 -14.41
N GLY A 204 0.29 11.10 -14.61
CA GLY A 204 -0.38 11.19 -15.91
C GLY A 204 -0.67 9.83 -16.54
N LEU A 205 -1.62 9.80 -17.48
CA LEU A 205 -1.98 8.60 -18.23
C LEU A 205 -1.16 8.49 -19.51
N PHE A 206 -0.56 7.34 -19.80
CA PHE A 206 0.09 7.12 -21.10
C PHE A 206 -0.91 6.66 -22.18
N ASN A 207 -2.02 6.07 -21.77
CA ASN A 207 -3.02 5.51 -22.68
C ASN A 207 -3.98 6.61 -23.14
N PRO A 208 -3.94 7.03 -24.42
CA PRO A 208 -4.80 8.11 -24.92
C PRO A 208 -6.29 7.77 -24.86
N TYR A 209 -6.66 6.49 -24.89
CA TYR A 209 -8.06 6.07 -24.73
C TYR A 209 -8.53 6.28 -23.29
N LYS A 210 -7.71 5.94 -22.30
CA LYS A 210 -8.02 6.20 -20.88
C LYS A 210 -8.00 7.69 -20.57
N ALA A 211 -7.11 8.46 -21.20
CA ALA A 211 -7.10 9.91 -21.08
C ALA A 211 -8.47 10.51 -21.45
N LYS A 212 -9.06 10.10 -22.58
CA LYS A 212 -10.42 10.52 -22.96
C LYS A 212 -11.50 10.15 -21.94
N ILE A 213 -11.39 8.97 -21.32
CA ILE A 213 -12.30 8.57 -20.24
C ILE A 213 -12.13 9.51 -19.03
N ALA A 214 -10.90 9.83 -18.67
CA ALA A 214 -10.62 10.77 -17.58
C ALA A 214 -11.13 12.19 -17.90
N GLU A 215 -10.96 12.68 -19.12
CA GLU A 215 -11.53 13.96 -19.57
C GLU A 215 -13.05 13.99 -19.42
N HIS A 216 -13.73 12.89 -19.77
CA HIS A 216 -15.16 12.73 -19.55
C HIS A 216 -15.55 12.77 -18.06
N VAL A 217 -14.77 12.10 -17.19
CA VAL A 217 -15.00 12.05 -15.74
C VAL A 217 -14.83 13.43 -15.10
N PHE A 218 -13.74 14.13 -15.41
CA PHE A 218 -13.42 15.42 -14.80
C PHE A 218 -14.02 16.63 -15.53
N LYS A 219 -14.62 16.41 -16.70
CA LYS A 219 -15.16 17.47 -17.57
C LYS A 219 -14.11 18.56 -17.87
N THR A 220 -12.89 18.12 -18.13
CA THR A 220 -11.75 19.00 -18.41
C THR A 220 -10.84 18.35 -19.44
N THR A 221 -10.10 19.16 -20.20
CA THR A 221 -9.11 18.68 -21.17
C THR A 221 -7.79 18.42 -20.45
N LEU A 222 -7.18 17.26 -20.71
CA LEU A 222 -5.88 16.94 -20.15
C LEU A 222 -4.76 17.56 -20.99
N ILE A 223 -3.69 18.01 -20.33
CA ILE A 223 -2.48 18.49 -21.01
C ILE A 223 -1.62 17.28 -21.36
N TYR A 224 -1.15 17.22 -22.60
CA TYR A 224 -0.15 16.22 -23.01
C TYR A 224 1.26 16.77 -22.78
N ASP A 225 2.01 16.11 -21.90
CA ASP A 225 3.38 16.46 -21.54
C ASP A 225 4.25 15.21 -21.42
N ASN A 226 5.39 15.19 -22.12
CA ASN A 226 6.40 14.13 -22.04
C ASN A 226 5.86 12.69 -22.14
N GLY A 227 4.88 12.45 -23.03
CA GLY A 227 4.29 11.12 -23.22
C GLY A 227 3.07 10.81 -22.35
N TYR A 228 2.62 11.75 -21.52
CA TYR A 228 1.53 11.55 -20.56
C TYR A 228 0.44 12.62 -20.68
N TYR A 229 -0.81 12.22 -20.46
CA TYR A 229 -1.97 13.10 -20.34
C TYR A 229 -2.25 13.42 -18.87
N LYS A 230 -2.23 14.70 -18.51
CA LYS A 230 -2.17 15.20 -17.12
C LYS A 230 -3.19 16.27 -16.79
N LEU A 231 -3.50 16.41 -15.50
CA LEU A 231 -4.21 17.57 -14.98
C LEU A 231 -3.23 18.75 -14.84
N SER A 232 -3.71 19.94 -15.18
CA SER A 232 -2.97 21.20 -15.05
C SER A 232 -3.11 21.86 -13.68
N TYR A 233 -4.02 21.36 -12.85
CA TYR A 233 -4.37 21.92 -11.56
C TYR A 233 -4.19 20.90 -10.44
N LEU A 234 -3.90 21.40 -9.24
CA LEU A 234 -3.75 20.58 -8.04
C LEU A 234 -5.02 19.76 -7.74
N PRO A 235 -4.88 18.49 -7.32
CA PRO A 235 -6.00 17.68 -6.89
C PRO A 235 -6.81 18.38 -5.79
N ARG A 236 -8.14 18.30 -5.88
CA ARG A 236 -9.05 18.94 -4.91
C ARG A 236 -9.61 17.95 -3.89
N THR A 237 -9.33 16.66 -4.08
CA THR A 237 -9.80 15.61 -3.19
C THR A 237 -9.09 15.74 -1.83
N GLU A 238 -9.86 15.96 -0.77
CA GLU A 238 -9.34 15.83 0.59
C GLU A 238 -9.07 14.36 0.88
N TYR A 239 -7.79 14.01 0.99
CA TYR A 239 -7.38 12.66 1.31
C TYR A 239 -7.48 12.45 2.82
N HIS A 240 -8.51 11.75 3.27
CA HIS A 240 -8.64 11.43 4.69
C HIS A 240 -7.66 10.34 5.10
N GLY A 241 -6.79 10.67 6.05
CA GLY A 241 -5.76 9.80 6.63
C GLY A 241 -6.29 8.48 7.16
N ASN A 242 -5.54 7.41 6.92
CA ASN A 242 -5.57 6.09 7.58
C ASN A 242 -6.24 4.93 6.84
N SER A 243 -6.89 5.12 5.69
CA SER A 243 -7.65 3.98 5.13
C SER A 243 -6.77 2.87 4.52
N PHE A 244 -5.71 3.18 3.76
CA PHE A 244 -5.08 2.16 2.93
C PHE A 244 -4.33 1.09 3.73
N ILE A 245 -3.38 1.51 4.56
CA ILE A 245 -2.51 0.62 5.35
C ILE A 245 -3.34 -0.24 6.30
N GLU A 246 -4.33 0.37 6.97
CA GLU A 246 -5.24 -0.34 7.87
C GLU A 246 -6.11 -1.35 7.13
N ARG A 247 -6.62 -0.99 5.95
CA ARG A 247 -7.45 -1.88 5.13
C ARG A 247 -6.64 -3.02 4.53
N ALA A 248 -5.41 -2.77 4.09
CA ALA A 248 -4.51 -3.79 3.60
C ALA A 248 -4.19 -4.81 4.71
N HIS A 249 -3.82 -4.32 5.89
CA HIS A 249 -3.62 -5.18 7.05
C HIS A 249 -4.87 -5.94 7.50
N PHE A 250 -6.04 -5.29 7.52
CA PHE A 250 -7.30 -5.95 7.85
C PHE A 250 -7.60 -7.09 6.88
N TYR A 251 -7.41 -6.85 5.59
CA TYR A 251 -7.63 -7.86 4.56
C TYR A 251 -6.73 -9.08 4.75
N LEU A 252 -5.43 -8.87 4.95
CA LEU A 252 -4.47 -9.96 5.18
C LEU A 252 -4.89 -10.89 6.32
N LYS A 253 -5.36 -10.29 7.40
CA LYS A 253 -5.62 -11.02 8.63
C LYS A 253 -6.97 -11.73 8.61
N ASN A 254 -8.00 -11.06 8.07
CA ASN A 254 -9.38 -11.47 8.30
C ASN A 254 -10.10 -11.94 7.03
N VAL A 255 -9.53 -11.71 5.84
CA VAL A 255 -10.18 -11.99 4.55
C VAL A 255 -9.33 -12.96 3.73
N TYR A 256 -8.03 -12.70 3.64
CA TYR A 256 -7.11 -13.50 2.85
C TYR A 256 -7.05 -14.96 3.32
N GLN A 257 -7.31 -15.89 2.40
CA GLN A 257 -7.32 -17.35 2.62
C GLN A 257 -8.22 -17.82 3.77
N GLN A 258 -9.23 -17.03 4.15
CA GLN A 258 -10.24 -17.45 5.12
C GLN A 258 -11.44 -18.06 4.38
N ASP A 259 -12.03 -19.10 4.97
CA ASP A 259 -13.35 -19.60 4.53
C ASP A 259 -14.43 -18.64 5.03
N LEU A 260 -14.90 -17.79 4.12
CA LEU A 260 -15.88 -16.76 4.39
C LEU A 260 -17.29 -17.27 4.09
N ASP A 261 -18.05 -17.58 5.14
CA ASP A 261 -19.50 -17.78 5.05
C ASP A 261 -20.26 -16.45 5.19
N ASP A 262 -21.55 -16.44 4.88
CA ASP A 262 -22.38 -15.22 4.92
C ASP A 262 -22.38 -14.54 6.30
N LYS A 263 -22.26 -15.32 7.38
CA LYS A 263 -22.24 -14.82 8.76
C LYS A 263 -20.92 -14.11 9.06
N ASN A 264 -19.81 -14.68 8.65
CA ASN A 264 -18.47 -14.10 8.77
C ASN A 264 -18.35 -12.86 7.88
N ILE A 265 -18.88 -12.90 6.66
CA ILE A 265 -18.93 -11.72 5.77
C ILE A 265 -19.74 -10.60 6.44
N LYS A 266 -20.93 -10.88 7.00
CA LYS A 266 -21.72 -9.86 7.69
C LYS A 266 -20.94 -9.24 8.86
N LYS A 267 -20.32 -10.08 9.70
CA LYS A 267 -19.49 -9.63 10.84
C LYS A 267 -18.30 -8.77 10.39
N LEU A 268 -17.60 -9.16 9.33
CA LEU A 268 -16.49 -8.39 8.77
C LEU A 268 -16.97 -7.05 8.19
N ARG A 269 -18.15 -7.02 7.56
CA ARG A 269 -18.76 -5.79 7.05
C ARG A 269 -19.17 -4.84 8.17
N GLU A 270 -19.72 -5.34 9.27
CA GLU A 270 -19.99 -4.57 10.50
C GLU A 270 -18.68 -4.04 11.12
N GLN A 271 -17.64 -4.89 11.20
CA GLN A 271 -16.30 -4.49 11.63
C GLN A 271 -15.66 -3.43 10.72
N LEU A 272 -16.04 -3.34 9.46
CA LEU A 272 -15.59 -2.29 8.55
C LEU A 272 -16.55 -1.09 8.51
N GLY A 273 -17.66 -1.14 9.24
CA GLY A 273 -18.68 -0.09 9.24
C GLY A 273 -19.47 0.02 7.93
N PHE A 274 -19.49 -1.04 7.12
CA PHE A 274 -20.25 -1.10 5.86
C PHE A 274 -21.75 -1.35 6.07
N ILE A 275 -22.12 -1.80 7.27
CA ILE A 275 -23.50 -2.02 7.71
C ILE A 275 -23.59 -1.30 9.06
N GLN A 276 -24.50 -0.32 9.16
CA GLN A 276 -24.87 0.32 10.42
C GLN A 276 -26.26 -0.20 10.80
N ASP A 277 -26.32 -1.07 11.80
CA ASP A 277 -27.51 -1.14 12.63
C ASP A 277 -27.28 -0.15 13.77
N SER A 278 -28.24 0.75 13.96
CA SER A 278 -28.20 1.83 14.94
C SER A 278 -28.07 1.27 16.35
N GLU A 279 -26.93 1.52 16.99
CA GLU A 279 -26.81 2.17 18.30
C GLU A 279 -25.32 2.50 18.53
N GLU A 280 -25.07 3.61 19.22
CA GLU A 280 -23.79 4.33 19.34
C GLU A 280 -22.53 3.46 19.33
N PHE A 281 -21.72 3.57 18.27
CA PHE A 281 -20.42 2.88 18.20
C PHE A 281 -19.27 3.87 17.98
N ARG A 282 -18.43 4.04 19.02
CA ARG A 282 -17.16 4.79 18.98
C ARG A 282 -16.16 4.09 18.05
N ARG A 283 -15.64 4.83 17.06
CA ARG A 283 -14.74 4.35 15.99
C ARG A 283 -13.35 3.91 16.49
N ASP A 284 -12.94 4.27 17.71
CA ASP A 284 -11.56 4.14 18.24
C ASP A 284 -11.11 2.72 18.65
N SER A 285 -12.01 1.74 18.78
CA SER A 285 -11.64 0.41 19.30
C SER A 285 -10.94 -0.50 18.27
N LYS A 286 -11.00 -0.20 16.97
CA LYS A 286 -10.54 -1.11 15.90
C LYS A 286 -9.03 -1.05 15.66
N ILE A 287 -8.44 0.15 15.69
CA ILE A 287 -6.99 0.36 15.49
C ILE A 287 -6.20 -0.15 16.69
N ILE A 288 -6.69 0.12 17.90
CA ILE A 288 -6.12 -0.39 19.15
C ILE A 288 -6.19 -1.93 19.18
N ASN A 289 -7.33 -2.54 18.84
CA ASN A 289 -7.44 -4.00 18.79
C ASN A 289 -6.57 -4.62 17.68
N PHE A 290 -6.44 -3.96 16.54
CA PHE A 290 -5.53 -4.36 15.49
C PHE A 290 -4.08 -4.34 15.97
N TYR A 291 -3.59 -3.19 16.45
CA TYR A 291 -2.22 -2.99 16.94
C TYR A 291 -1.89 -3.95 18.08
N ARG A 292 -2.87 -4.23 18.96
CA ARG A 292 -2.74 -5.22 20.05
C ARG A 292 -2.44 -6.62 19.54
N LEU A 293 -2.99 -7.02 18.40
CA LEU A 293 -2.86 -8.37 17.87
C LEU A 293 -1.74 -8.52 16.82
N SER A 294 -1.34 -7.44 16.14
CA SER A 294 -0.36 -7.47 15.03
C SER A 294 1.08 -7.22 15.46
N THR A 295 1.31 -6.70 16.66
CA THR A 295 2.66 -6.39 17.16
C THR A 295 3.07 -7.35 18.29
N PRO A 296 4.38 -7.61 18.50
CA PRO A 296 4.84 -8.44 19.63
C PRO A 296 4.37 -7.89 20.99
N ASN A 297 4.10 -8.77 21.95
CA ASN A 297 3.69 -8.38 23.31
C ASN A 297 4.89 -8.02 24.18
N VAL A 298 5.64 -7.00 23.75
CA VAL A 298 6.81 -6.46 24.46
C VAL A 298 6.60 -4.98 24.74
N CYS A 299 7.23 -4.48 25.80
CA CYS A 299 7.21 -3.05 26.12
C CYS A 299 8.28 -2.32 25.31
N SER A 300 7.88 -1.37 24.46
CA SER A 300 8.79 -0.57 23.64
C SER A 300 9.79 0.25 24.45
N ALA A 301 9.47 0.59 25.71
CA ALA A 301 10.27 1.52 26.51
C ALA A 301 11.34 0.86 27.40
N CYS A 302 11.18 -0.41 27.82
CA CYS A 302 12.14 -1.02 28.76
C CYS A 302 12.35 -2.53 28.60
N CYS A 303 12.02 -3.13 27.45
CA CYS A 303 12.29 -4.55 27.24
C CYS A 303 13.77 -4.91 27.07
N ASP A 304 14.66 -3.93 26.94
CA ASP A 304 16.12 -4.16 27.03
C ASP A 304 16.61 -4.17 28.48
N ASP A 305 15.84 -3.60 29.41
CA ASP A 305 16.24 -3.48 30.82
C ASP A 305 15.62 -4.59 31.68
N TYR A 306 14.41 -5.04 31.32
CA TYR A 306 13.63 -5.98 32.14
C TYR A 306 12.84 -6.96 31.26
N ASP A 307 12.85 -8.24 31.64
CA ASP A 307 11.98 -9.24 31.01
C ASP A 307 10.50 -8.88 31.23
N ILE A 308 9.67 -9.06 30.22
CA ILE A 308 8.23 -8.80 30.29
C ILE A 308 7.53 -9.67 31.35
N LYS A 309 8.08 -10.86 31.65
CA LYS A 309 7.54 -11.79 32.65
C LYS A 309 7.57 -11.22 34.07
N GLU A 310 8.51 -10.33 34.36
CA GLU A 310 8.71 -9.76 35.70
C GLU A 310 7.83 -8.54 35.98
N ARG A 311 7.15 -8.03 34.95
CA ARG A 311 6.44 -6.74 34.98
C ARG A 311 5.10 -6.75 34.25
N SER A 312 4.64 -7.93 33.90
CA SER A 312 3.34 -8.19 33.29
C SER A 312 2.88 -9.60 33.63
N PHE A 313 1.64 -9.91 33.26
CA PHE A 313 1.02 -11.23 33.42
C PHE A 313 0.53 -11.74 32.07
N LEU A 314 0.34 -13.05 31.95
CA LEU A 314 -0.25 -13.64 30.75
C LEU A 314 -1.72 -13.21 30.61
N SER A 315 -2.03 -12.53 29.51
CA SER A 315 -3.40 -12.14 29.19
C SER A 315 -4.16 -13.33 28.64
N LEU A 316 -5.01 -13.95 29.46
CA LEU A 316 -5.84 -15.08 29.05
C LEU A 316 -6.71 -14.78 27.81
N PRO A 317 -7.33 -13.59 27.65
CA PRO A 317 -8.04 -13.26 26.42
C PRO A 317 -7.13 -13.26 25.18
N LEU A 318 -5.95 -12.64 25.26
CA LEU A 318 -4.97 -12.62 24.16
C LEU A 318 -4.43 -14.01 23.85
N TYR A 319 -4.18 -14.83 24.87
CA TYR A 319 -3.77 -16.21 24.72
C TYR A 319 -4.83 -17.04 24.00
N LYS A 320 -6.11 -16.93 24.40
CA LYS A 320 -7.22 -17.64 23.73
C LYS A 320 -7.32 -17.28 22.24
N ILE A 321 -7.02 -16.02 21.89
CA ILE A 321 -7.08 -15.52 20.50
C ILE A 321 -5.86 -15.95 19.69
N THR A 322 -4.65 -15.85 20.25
CA THR A 322 -3.40 -16.02 19.50
C THR A 322 -2.77 -17.39 19.66
N GLN A 323 -3.20 -18.16 20.66
CA GLN A 323 -2.59 -19.41 21.13
C GLN A 323 -1.08 -19.30 21.45
N ASN A 324 -0.58 -18.06 21.64
CA ASN A 324 0.83 -17.79 21.88
C ASN A 324 1.13 -17.78 23.39
N PRO A 325 2.00 -18.67 23.91
CA PRO A 325 2.34 -18.72 25.33
C PRO A 325 3.01 -17.44 25.85
N ASN A 326 3.52 -16.57 24.97
CA ASN A 326 4.09 -15.25 25.30
C ASN A 326 3.05 -14.10 25.17
N SER A 327 1.77 -14.39 25.41
CA SER A 327 0.68 -13.40 25.36
C SER A 327 0.63 -12.48 26.59
N TYR A 328 1.75 -11.84 26.92
CA TYR A 328 1.82 -10.93 28.06
C TYR A 328 0.95 -9.69 27.87
N TYR A 329 0.36 -9.21 28.96
CA TYR A 329 -0.50 -8.03 28.96
C TYR A 329 0.33 -6.77 28.70
N THR A 330 -0.09 -5.97 27.72
CA THR A 330 0.49 -4.66 27.41
C THR A 330 -0.62 -3.64 27.23
N GLU A 331 -0.32 -2.41 27.58
CA GLU A 331 -1.17 -1.25 27.35
C GLU A 331 -0.74 -0.57 26.06
N ILE A 332 -1.71 -0.08 25.29
CA ILE A 332 -1.44 0.66 24.06
C ILE A 332 -1.40 2.13 24.42
N HIS A 333 -0.29 2.76 24.07
CA HIS A 333 0.01 4.14 24.38
C HIS A 333 0.14 4.95 23.09
N HIS A 334 -0.51 6.10 23.04
CA HIS A 334 -0.25 7.12 22.04
C HIS A 334 0.98 7.91 22.43
N VAL A 335 2.05 7.80 21.65
CA VAL A 335 3.32 8.47 21.93
C VAL A 335 3.15 9.98 21.93
N ILE A 336 2.36 10.52 20.99
CA ILE A 336 2.02 11.94 20.90
C ILE A 336 0.53 12.12 21.24
N SER A 337 0.26 12.88 22.30
CA SER A 337 -1.10 13.19 22.75
C SER A 337 -1.60 14.50 22.16
N LEU A 338 -2.74 14.47 21.45
CA LEU A 338 -3.30 15.62 20.71
C LEU A 338 -4.66 16.07 21.26
N GLY A 339 -4.68 16.59 22.50
CA GLY A 339 -5.86 17.26 23.07
C GLY A 339 -7.15 16.41 23.12
N LYS A 340 -8.28 17.00 23.52
CA LYS A 340 -9.56 16.29 23.77
C LYS A 340 -10.42 16.01 22.52
N ILE A 341 -10.02 16.49 21.34
CA ILE A 341 -10.93 16.50 20.17
C ILE A 341 -10.49 15.51 19.08
N ARG A 342 -9.19 15.18 18.96
CA ARG A 342 -8.67 14.20 17.98
C ARG A 342 -7.35 13.60 18.44
N GLU A 343 -7.37 12.49 19.18
CA GLU A 343 -6.17 11.65 19.24
C GLU A 343 -5.94 11.09 17.82
N LEU A 344 -4.76 11.30 17.24
CA LEU A 344 -4.42 10.72 15.95
C LEU A 344 -4.17 9.23 16.19
N ASP A 345 -5.23 8.45 16.06
CA ASP A 345 -5.21 6.98 16.04
C ASP A 345 -4.55 6.51 14.76
N VAL A 346 -3.23 6.65 14.67
CA VAL A 346 -2.40 6.08 13.61
C VAL A 346 -1.47 5.04 14.20
N LEU A 347 -1.24 3.92 13.51
CA LEU A 347 -0.34 2.86 13.99
C LEU A 347 1.06 3.39 14.30
N ALA A 348 1.51 4.38 13.53
CA ALA A 348 2.79 5.06 13.71
C ALA A 348 2.86 5.92 14.99
N ASN A 349 1.74 6.19 15.66
CA ASN A 349 1.68 6.90 16.94
C ASN A 349 1.44 5.94 18.12
N LEU A 350 1.26 4.64 17.87
CA LEU A 350 1.01 3.66 18.92
C LEU A 350 2.30 2.97 19.35
N ALA A 351 2.40 2.66 20.64
CA ALA A 351 3.43 1.84 21.26
C ALA A 351 2.80 0.88 22.27
N LYS A 352 3.32 -0.34 22.38
CA LYS A 352 2.98 -1.25 23.47
C LYS A 352 3.87 -0.98 24.67
N LEU A 353 3.28 -0.79 25.84
CA LEU A 353 3.99 -0.57 27.09
C LEU A 353 3.55 -1.58 28.13
N CYS A 354 4.46 -1.95 29.04
CA CYS A 354 4.03 -2.60 30.27
C CYS A 354 3.26 -1.59 31.15
N PRO A 355 2.40 -2.04 32.07
CA PRO A 355 1.61 -1.15 32.93
C PRO A 355 2.46 -0.10 33.67
N THR A 356 3.66 -0.49 34.11
CA THR A 356 4.60 0.41 34.81
C THR A 356 5.06 1.56 33.92
N CYS A 357 5.51 1.28 32.69
CA CYS A 357 5.96 2.31 31.75
C CYS A 357 4.81 3.19 31.28
N HIS A 358 3.65 2.60 31.01
CA HIS A 358 2.48 3.36 30.61
C HIS A 358 2.05 4.35 31.69
N ARG A 359 2.05 3.92 32.96
CA ARG A 359 1.76 4.79 34.11
C ARG A 359 2.81 5.88 34.29
N ALA A 360 4.09 5.57 34.08
CA ALA A 360 5.18 6.53 34.20
C ALA A 360 5.16 7.62 33.13
N LEU A 361 4.53 7.38 31.97
CA LEU A 361 4.41 8.37 30.88
C LEU A 361 3.18 9.29 31.01
N LYS A 362 2.44 9.23 32.12
CA LYS A 362 1.42 10.25 32.42
C LYS A 362 2.09 11.55 32.88
N LYS A 363 1.52 12.71 32.52
CA LYS A 363 2.11 14.01 32.87
C LYS A 363 2.32 14.12 34.38
N GLY A 364 3.55 14.40 34.79
CA GLY A 364 3.94 14.54 36.20
C GLY A 364 3.92 13.25 37.03
N ALA A 365 3.74 12.07 36.42
CA ALA A 365 3.72 10.80 37.15
C ALA A 365 5.12 10.26 37.49
N SER A 366 6.19 10.85 36.92
CA SER A 366 7.58 10.53 37.22
C SER A 366 8.47 11.76 37.00
N THR A 367 9.77 11.63 37.30
CA THR A 367 10.76 12.68 37.02
C THR A 367 10.86 12.91 35.51
N GLU A 368 11.04 14.16 35.09
CA GLU A 368 11.18 14.55 33.69
C GLU A 368 12.26 13.73 32.97
N GLY A 369 13.44 13.60 33.57
CA GLY A 369 14.54 12.83 33.00
C GLY A 369 14.19 11.35 32.77
N PHE A 370 13.38 10.75 33.66
CA PHE A 370 12.89 9.38 33.47
C PHE A 370 11.90 9.28 32.31
N GLN A 371 10.95 10.21 32.22
CA GLN A 371 9.94 10.23 31.15
C GLN A 371 10.59 10.46 29.78
N LYS A 372 11.49 11.44 29.67
CA LYS A 372 12.28 11.72 28.46
C LYS A 372 13.11 10.50 28.03
N ARG A 373 13.70 9.79 28.98
CA ARG A 373 14.42 8.53 28.71
C ARG A 373 13.51 7.44 28.15
N LEU A 374 12.31 7.26 28.70
CA LEU A 374 11.34 6.29 28.18
C LEU A 374 10.89 6.66 26.75
N ILE A 375 10.61 7.94 26.50
CA ILE A 375 10.27 8.46 25.16
C ILE A 375 11.41 8.16 24.17
N GLY A 376 12.65 8.50 24.52
CA GLY A 376 13.81 8.23 23.67
C GLY A 376 13.97 6.74 23.33
N LYS A 377 13.73 5.85 24.30
CA LYS A 377 13.74 4.40 24.06
C LYS A 377 12.64 3.94 23.11
N ILE A 378 11.43 4.50 23.23
CA ILE A 378 10.32 4.21 22.30
C ILE A 378 10.70 4.62 20.88
N LEU A 379 11.22 5.84 20.68
CA LEU A 379 11.59 6.35 19.37
C LEU A 379 12.73 5.56 18.73
N ASN A 380 13.76 5.21 19.51
CA ASN A 380 14.89 4.42 19.01
C ASN A 380 14.48 3.00 18.59
N ARG A 381 13.52 2.40 19.29
CA ARG A 381 13.05 1.04 18.98
C ARG A 381 12.07 1.02 17.82
N ASN A 382 11.17 2.00 17.73
CA ASN A 382 10.12 2.01 16.73
C ASN A 382 10.32 3.15 15.73
N LYS A 383 10.91 2.81 14.59
CA LYS A 383 11.14 3.72 13.47
C LYS A 383 9.86 4.46 13.03
N GLY A 384 8.71 3.79 13.05
CA GLY A 384 7.43 4.43 12.73
C GLY A 384 7.03 5.51 13.73
N ASN A 385 7.33 5.34 15.02
CA ASN A 385 7.10 6.39 16.02
C ASN A 385 8.05 7.58 15.81
N LEU A 386 9.31 7.33 15.46
CA LEU A 386 10.29 8.37 15.15
C LEU A 386 9.88 9.19 13.92
N GLU A 387 9.60 8.53 12.80
CA GLU A 387 9.19 9.20 11.56
C GLU A 387 7.90 10.00 11.74
N PHE A 388 6.95 9.46 12.51
CA PHE A 388 5.73 10.18 12.84
C PHE A 388 5.98 11.43 13.69
N ALA A 389 6.89 11.35 14.66
CA ALA A 389 7.28 12.50 15.47
C ALA A 389 8.02 13.57 14.64
N GLN A 390 8.95 13.16 13.78
CA GLN A 390 9.66 14.04 12.84
C GLN A 390 8.70 14.81 11.96
N LEU A 391 7.75 14.10 11.35
CA LEU A 391 6.69 14.70 10.54
C LEU A 391 5.83 15.67 11.35
N ARG A 392 5.40 15.27 12.54
CA ARG A 392 4.45 16.05 13.36
C ARG A 392 5.08 17.34 13.90
N PHE A 393 6.35 17.31 14.22
CA PHE A 393 7.05 18.44 14.83
C PHE A 393 7.96 19.20 13.85
N GLU A 394 8.02 18.76 12.59
CA GLU A 394 8.78 19.40 11.52
C GLU A 394 10.27 19.56 11.89
N THR A 395 10.85 18.53 12.51
CA THR A 395 12.25 18.53 12.93
C THR A 395 12.82 17.12 12.99
N ASP A 396 14.08 16.98 12.59
CA ASP A 396 14.83 15.72 12.70
C ASP A 396 15.71 15.69 13.95
N ASP A 397 15.75 16.76 14.76
CA ASP A 397 16.56 16.81 15.97
C ASP A 397 15.96 15.94 17.07
N PHE A 398 16.65 14.84 17.38
CA PHE A 398 16.15 13.80 18.28
C PHE A 398 15.85 14.30 19.70
N LEU A 399 16.67 15.20 20.23
CA LEU A 399 16.46 15.77 21.56
C LEU A 399 15.23 16.69 21.57
N THR A 400 15.09 17.56 20.56
CA THR A 400 13.91 18.41 20.38
C THR A 400 12.64 17.57 20.25
N LEU A 401 12.69 16.43 19.56
CA LEU A 401 11.54 15.51 19.46
C LEU A 401 11.15 14.95 20.82
N ILE A 402 12.11 14.50 21.63
CA ILE A 402 11.86 14.00 22.98
C ILE A 402 11.19 15.08 23.84
N ASP A 403 11.71 16.32 23.78
CA ASP A 403 11.18 17.44 24.55
C ASP A 403 9.74 17.78 24.16
N ARG A 404 9.45 17.88 22.85
CA ARG A 404 8.10 18.16 22.36
C ARG A 404 7.09 17.05 22.67
N ILE A 405 7.52 15.79 22.64
CA ILE A 405 6.67 14.67 23.06
C ILE A 405 6.38 14.74 24.56
N TYR A 406 7.40 15.01 25.38
CA TYR A 406 7.26 15.17 26.82
C TYR A 406 6.27 16.30 27.18
N GLU A 407 6.38 17.45 26.51
CA GLU A 407 5.44 18.57 26.67
C GLU A 407 4.00 18.20 26.32
N SER A 408 3.82 17.25 25.38
CA SER A 408 2.51 16.79 24.93
C SER A 408 1.86 15.75 25.85
N LEU A 409 2.59 15.15 26.81
CA LEU A 409 2.04 14.13 27.71
C LEU A 409 0.79 14.62 28.45
N LYS A 410 -0.14 13.70 28.74
CA LYS A 410 -1.40 13.97 29.45
C LYS A 410 -1.43 13.40 30.86
#